data_AF-A0A0L7M9N9-F1
#
_entry.id   AF-A0A0L7M9N9-F1
#
_cell.length_a   1.000
_cell.length_b   1.000
_cell.length_c   1.000
_cell.angle_alpha   90.00
_cell.angle_beta   90.00
_cell.angle_gamma   90.00
#
_symmetry.space_group_name_H-M   'P 1'
#
loop_
_entity.id
_entity.type
_entity.pdbx_description
1 polymer ?
#
loop_
_entity_poly.entity_id
_entity_poly.type
_entity_poly.pdbx_seq_one_letter_code
_entity_poly.pdbx_strand_id
1 'polypeptide(L)'
;MPKAYVRDSRVFLSILNIFHPKLYEHIKNLITPEAFVSKWFIGLNVHVLTFESLMLFFENLLKEGEIFLFKYSIALCKTLEKEIINTSDVSKLLALLRLDQKLFPNDYIVSEGQEIGEFFLNIIHTARTVVFVFCKTRPVSSFGERPTPSCSVLDKPKL
;
A
#
# COMPACT_ATOMS: atom_id res chain seq x y z
N MET A 1 -8.99 18.40 10.66
CA MET A 1 -8.79 17.00 10.18
C MET A 1 -8.20 16.16 11.31
N PRO A 2 -8.55 14.86 11.43
CA PRO A 2 -7.94 13.97 12.41
C PRO A 2 -6.41 13.91 12.20
N LYS A 3 -5.64 14.30 13.23
CA LYS A 3 -4.18 14.47 13.10
C LYS A 3 -3.44 13.16 12.80
N ALA A 4 -3.96 12.02 13.29
CA ALA A 4 -3.34 10.71 13.11
C ALA A 4 -3.32 10.27 11.64
N TYR A 5 -4.47 10.31 10.96
CA TYR A 5 -4.58 9.93 9.55
C TYR A 5 -3.66 10.73 8.62
N VAL A 6 -3.56 12.05 8.81
CA VAL A 6 -2.69 12.91 7.98
C VAL A 6 -1.24 12.47 8.11
N ARG A 7 -0.79 12.16 9.34
CA ARG A 7 0.56 11.62 9.57
C ARG A 7 0.75 10.28 8.87
N ASP A 8 -0.22 9.37 8.99
CA ASP A 8 -0.11 8.02 8.45
C ASP A 8 -0.05 8.03 6.91
N SER A 9 -0.73 8.97 6.26
CA SER A 9 -0.62 9.19 4.80
C SER A 9 0.79 9.59 4.35
N ARG A 10 1.52 10.35 5.18
CA ARG A 10 2.91 10.76 4.92
C ARG A 10 3.90 9.64 5.20
N VAL A 11 3.62 8.84 6.25
CA VAL A 11 4.37 7.62 6.54
C VAL A 11 4.25 6.66 5.35
N PHE A 12 3.04 6.47 4.81
CA PHE A 12 2.84 5.67 3.61
C PHE A 12 3.70 6.15 2.43
N LEU A 13 3.70 7.45 2.10
CA LEU A 13 4.55 7.96 1.01
C LEU A 13 6.05 7.71 1.26
N SER A 14 6.49 7.83 2.51
CA SER A 14 7.88 7.57 2.89
C SER A 14 8.23 6.09 2.70
N ILE A 15 7.32 5.18 3.05
CA ILE A 15 7.46 3.74 2.80
C ILE A 15 7.44 3.46 1.30
N LEU A 16 6.55 4.08 0.54
CA LEU A 16 6.48 3.92 -0.91
C LEU A 16 7.79 4.32 -1.59
N ASN A 17 8.44 5.39 -1.12
CA ASN A 17 9.76 5.80 -1.61
C ASN A 17 10.84 4.73 -1.37
N ILE A 18 10.77 4.02 -0.23
CA ILE A 18 11.73 2.96 0.11
C ILE A 18 11.53 1.73 -0.79
N PHE A 19 10.28 1.29 -0.99
CA PHE A 19 9.98 0.06 -1.72
C PHE A 19 9.94 0.26 -3.25
N HIS A 20 9.35 1.36 -3.69
CA HIS A 20 9.08 1.66 -5.10
C HIS A 20 9.35 3.14 -5.43
N PRO A 21 10.63 3.57 -5.45
CA PRO A 21 11.00 4.97 -5.63
C PRO A 21 10.47 5.56 -6.95
N LYS A 22 10.40 4.75 -8.03
CA LYS A 22 9.83 5.19 -9.31
C LYS A 22 8.36 5.61 -9.20
N LEU A 23 7.56 4.83 -8.47
CA LEU A 23 6.16 5.15 -8.22
C LEU A 23 6.02 6.37 -7.34
N TYR A 24 6.84 6.47 -6.29
CA TYR A 24 6.86 7.63 -5.42
C TYR A 24 7.15 8.93 -6.21
N GLU A 25 8.19 8.94 -7.03
CA GLU A 25 8.56 10.11 -7.84
C GLU A 25 7.44 10.55 -8.78
N HIS A 26 6.69 9.59 -9.34
CA HIS A 26 5.55 9.88 -10.21
C HIS A 26 4.37 10.47 -9.43
N ILE A 27 4.02 9.88 -8.29
CA ILE A 27 2.82 10.26 -7.52
C ILE A 27 3.02 11.56 -6.73
N LYS A 28 4.20 11.77 -6.15
CA LYS A 28 4.45 12.83 -5.14
C LYS A 28 4.09 14.25 -5.60
N ASN A 29 4.20 14.52 -6.90
CA ASN A 29 3.94 15.83 -7.49
C ASN A 29 2.55 15.95 -8.13
N LEU A 30 1.86 14.83 -8.35
CA LEU A 30 0.56 14.81 -9.01
C LEU A 30 -0.59 14.88 -8.01
N ILE A 31 -0.45 14.24 -6.85
CA ILE A 31 -1.56 14.12 -5.88
C ILE A 31 -1.07 14.14 -4.44
N THR A 32 -1.78 14.89 -3.62
CA THR A 32 -1.70 14.88 -2.17
C THR A 32 -2.17 13.51 -1.61
N PRO A 33 -1.37 12.80 -0.78
CA PRO A 33 -1.69 11.45 -0.32
C PRO A 33 -2.98 11.40 0.52
N GLU A 34 -3.30 12.47 1.23
CA GLU A 34 -4.54 12.63 1.96
C GLU A 34 -5.80 12.46 1.07
N ALA A 35 -5.67 12.67 -0.25
CA ALA A 35 -6.77 12.54 -1.17
C ALA A 35 -7.21 11.07 -1.36
N PHE A 36 -6.30 10.11 -1.44
CA PHE A 36 -6.65 8.72 -1.75
C PHE A 36 -6.51 7.77 -0.57
N VAL A 37 -5.57 8.02 0.35
CA VAL A 37 -5.31 7.12 1.50
C VAL A 37 -6.53 7.03 2.44
N SER A 38 -7.41 8.03 2.45
CA SER A 38 -8.59 8.07 3.32
C SER A 38 -9.55 6.93 3.03
N LYS A 39 -9.64 6.52 1.77
CA LYS A 39 -10.47 5.39 1.33
C LYS A 39 -9.98 4.07 1.93
N TRP A 40 -8.66 3.90 2.02
CA TRP A 40 -8.04 2.67 2.49
C TRP A 40 -7.92 2.61 4.01
N PHE A 41 -7.48 3.71 4.65
CA PHE A 41 -7.12 3.70 6.08
C PHE A 41 -8.31 4.01 6.98
N ILE A 42 -9.23 4.87 6.53
CA ILE A 42 -10.46 5.20 7.28
C ILE A 42 -11.62 4.36 6.76
N GLY A 43 -11.77 4.29 5.44
CA GLY A 43 -12.83 3.53 4.81
C GLY A 43 -12.62 2.02 4.82
N LEU A 44 -11.44 1.53 5.22
CA LEU A 44 -11.09 0.11 5.32
C LEU A 44 -11.50 -0.70 4.08
N ASN A 45 -11.47 -0.06 2.91
CA ASN A 45 -11.85 -0.63 1.62
C ASN A 45 -13.27 -1.23 1.52
N VAL A 46 -14.18 -0.94 2.46
CA VAL A 46 -15.54 -1.54 2.50
C VAL A 46 -16.41 -1.20 1.28
N HIS A 47 -16.08 -0.12 0.58
CA HIS A 47 -16.85 0.36 -0.59
C HIS A 47 -16.26 -0.09 -1.93
N VAL A 48 -15.11 -0.77 -1.92
CA VAL A 48 -14.31 -1.00 -3.14
C VAL A 48 -13.91 -2.46 -3.32
N LEU A 49 -13.75 -3.24 -2.25
CA LEU A 49 -13.49 -4.67 -2.36
C LEU A 49 -14.79 -5.47 -2.52
N THR A 50 -14.70 -6.58 -3.25
CA THR A 50 -15.75 -7.61 -3.24
C THR A 50 -15.88 -8.23 -1.85
N PHE A 51 -17.02 -8.83 -1.54
CA PHE A 51 -17.29 -9.37 -0.20
C PHE A 51 -16.22 -10.38 0.26
N GLU A 52 -15.83 -11.32 -0.60
CA GLU A 52 -14.80 -12.32 -0.29
C GLU A 52 -13.45 -11.69 0.01
N SER A 53 -13.03 -10.74 -0.84
CA SER A 53 -11.80 -9.98 -0.64
C SER A 53 -11.87 -9.14 0.64
N LEU A 54 -13.02 -8.55 0.95
CA LEU A 54 -13.19 -7.75 2.15
C LEU A 54 -13.06 -8.61 3.42
N MET A 55 -13.62 -9.82 3.43
CA MET A 55 -13.48 -10.75 4.56
C MET A 55 -12.01 -11.13 4.77
N LEU A 56 -11.29 -11.50 3.71
CA LEU A 56 -9.87 -11.81 3.80
C LEU A 56 -9.04 -10.57 4.22
N PHE A 57 -9.39 -9.38 3.75
CA PHE A 57 -8.76 -8.13 4.18
C PHE A 57 -8.93 -7.92 5.69
N PHE A 58 -10.14 -8.11 6.23
CA PHE A 58 -10.39 -7.99 7.67
C PHE A 58 -9.67 -9.04 8.49
N GLU A 59 -9.57 -10.29 8.04
CA GLU A 59 -8.80 -11.32 8.73
C GLU A 59 -7.34 -10.91 8.93
N ASN A 60 -6.70 -10.39 7.88
CA ASN A 60 -5.32 -9.92 7.95
C ASN A 60 -5.19 -8.63 8.77
N LEU A 61 -6.15 -7.71 8.65
CA LEU A 61 -6.20 -6.48 9.43
C LEU A 61 -6.33 -6.77 10.94
N LEU A 62 -7.18 -7.71 11.33
CA LEU A 62 -7.36 -8.10 12.74
C LEU A 62 -6.14 -8.85 13.29
N LYS A 63 -5.43 -9.58 12.43
CA LYS A 63 -4.22 -10.33 12.81
C LYS A 63 -2.98 -9.45 12.98
N GLU A 64 -2.78 -8.48 12.10
CA GLU A 64 -1.55 -7.67 12.04
C GLU A 64 -1.75 -6.19 12.43
N GLY A 65 -3.01 -5.75 12.57
CA GLY A 65 -3.36 -4.37 12.87
C GLY A 65 -3.02 -3.39 11.76
N GLU A 66 -2.68 -2.16 12.14
CA GLU A 66 -2.39 -1.05 11.23
C GLU A 66 -1.22 -1.33 10.26
N ILE A 67 -0.29 -2.22 10.63
CA ILE A 67 0.85 -2.61 9.79
C ILE A 67 0.34 -3.21 8.46
N PHE A 68 -0.73 -3.98 8.51
CA PHE A 68 -1.33 -4.57 7.31
C PHE A 68 -1.92 -3.51 6.37
N LEU A 69 -2.43 -2.38 6.88
CA LEU A 69 -2.90 -1.28 6.02
C LEU A 69 -1.76 -0.72 5.18
N PHE A 70 -0.57 -0.57 5.77
CA PHE A 70 0.62 -0.14 5.03
C PHE A 70 1.06 -1.21 4.02
N LYS A 71 1.11 -2.49 4.40
CA LYS A 71 1.43 -3.58 3.47
C LYS A 71 0.47 -3.62 2.28
N TYR A 72 -0.83 -3.50 2.56
CA TYR A 72 -1.89 -3.44 1.55
C TYR A 72 -1.71 -2.26 0.61
N SER A 73 -1.47 -1.07 1.14
CA SER A 73 -1.29 0.14 0.31
C SER A 73 -0.08 0.04 -0.64
N ILE A 74 1.01 -0.59 -0.19
CA ILE A 74 2.19 -0.86 -1.04
C ILE A 74 1.86 -1.89 -2.11
N ALA A 75 1.23 -3.00 -1.73
CA ALA A 75 0.80 -4.04 -2.66
C ALA A 75 -0.15 -3.49 -3.73
N LEU A 76 -1.13 -2.67 -3.35
CA LEU A 76 -2.06 -2.02 -4.26
C LEU A 76 -1.33 -1.15 -5.29
N CYS A 77 -0.41 -0.28 -4.83
CA CYS A 77 0.37 0.57 -5.73
C CYS A 77 1.26 -0.26 -6.67
N LYS A 78 1.78 -1.38 -6.19
CA LYS A 78 2.60 -2.29 -7.00
C LYS A 78 1.78 -3.02 -8.06
N THR A 79 0.59 -3.51 -7.72
CA THR A 79 -0.32 -4.16 -8.67
C THR A 79 -0.72 -3.22 -9.80
N LEU A 80 -0.98 -1.95 -9.47
CA LEU A 80 -1.38 -0.92 -10.43
C LEU A 80 -0.19 -0.16 -11.04
N GLU A 81 1.06 -0.60 -10.80
CA GLU A 81 2.26 0.17 -11.15
C GLU A 81 2.29 0.61 -12.62
N LYS A 82 1.96 -0.31 -13.53
CA LYS A 82 1.97 -0.05 -14.97
C LYS A 82 0.96 1.04 -15.34
N GLU A 83 -0.25 0.98 -14.78
CA GLU A 83 -1.30 1.94 -15.10
C GLU A 83 -1.05 3.32 -14.49
N ILE A 84 -0.49 3.33 -13.27
CA ILE A 84 -0.10 4.56 -12.57
C ILE A 84 0.98 5.30 -13.37
N ILE A 85 2.06 4.62 -13.76
CA ILE A 85 3.19 5.23 -14.48
C ILE A 85 2.76 5.73 -15.87
N ASN A 86 1.87 5.00 -16.54
CA ASN A 86 1.39 5.37 -17.87
C ASN A 86 0.35 6.50 -17.87
N THR A 87 -0.05 7.00 -16.70
CA THR A 87 -1.10 8.01 -16.56
C THR A 87 -0.55 9.29 -15.95
N SER A 88 -0.71 10.42 -16.64
CA SER A 88 -0.44 11.77 -16.12
C SER A 88 -1.69 12.53 -15.67
N ASP A 89 -2.88 11.95 -15.90
CA ASP A 89 -4.16 12.53 -15.49
C ASP A 89 -4.43 12.27 -14.00
N VAL A 90 -4.57 13.35 -13.24
CA VAL A 90 -4.80 13.33 -11.78
C VAL A 90 -6.11 12.63 -11.41
N SER A 91 -7.18 12.84 -12.20
CA SER A 91 -8.49 12.23 -11.94
C SER A 91 -8.45 10.74 -12.18
N LYS A 92 -7.81 10.31 -13.27
CA LYS A 92 -7.62 8.88 -13.56
C LYS A 92 -6.71 8.22 -12.53
N LEU A 93 -5.62 8.86 -12.13
CA LEU A 93 -4.73 8.34 -11.09
C LEU A 93 -5.43 8.22 -9.74
N LEU A 94 -6.28 9.18 -9.36
CA LEU A 94 -7.13 9.09 -8.18
C LEU A 94 -8.12 7.92 -8.28
N ALA A 95 -8.75 7.73 -9.44
CA ALA A 95 -9.69 6.63 -9.66
C ALA A 95 -9.01 5.26 -9.58
N LEU A 96 -7.78 5.14 -10.09
CA LEU A 96 -6.95 3.94 -9.99
C LEU A 96 -6.63 3.61 -8.53
N LEU A 97 -6.06 4.56 -7.80
CA LEU A 97 -5.67 4.38 -6.40
C LEU A 97 -6.90 4.09 -5.52
N ARG A 98 -8.04 4.73 -5.78
CA ARG A 98 -9.25 4.50 -5.00
C ARG A 98 -10.02 3.24 -5.42
N LEU A 99 -9.55 2.49 -6.42
CA LEU A 99 -10.26 1.33 -6.98
C LEU A 99 -11.72 1.69 -7.33
N ASP A 100 -11.92 2.81 -8.02
CA ASP A 100 -13.27 3.27 -8.37
C ASP A 100 -14.01 2.21 -9.19
N GLN A 101 -15.27 1.94 -8.83
CA GLN A 101 -16.11 0.91 -9.48
C GLN A 101 -16.28 1.11 -11.00
N LYS A 102 -16.08 2.33 -11.50
CA LYS A 102 -16.10 2.61 -12.94
C LYS A 102 -14.92 1.97 -13.68
N LEU A 103 -13.78 1.80 -13.02
CA LEU A 103 -12.59 1.16 -13.55
C LEU A 103 -12.52 -0.31 -13.14
N PHE A 104 -12.91 -0.61 -11.90
CA PHE A 104 -12.87 -1.95 -11.32
C PHE A 104 -14.25 -2.35 -10.82
N PRO A 105 -15.16 -2.78 -11.72
CA PRO A 105 -16.43 -3.36 -11.31
C PRO A 105 -16.19 -4.70 -10.57
N ASN A 106 -17.20 -5.21 -9.87
CA ASN A 106 -17.05 -6.42 -9.06
C ASN A 106 -16.71 -7.67 -9.90
N ASP A 107 -17.08 -7.67 -11.18
CA ASP A 107 -16.78 -8.69 -12.20
C ASP A 107 -15.51 -8.36 -13.00
N TYR A 108 -14.64 -7.48 -12.49
CA TYR A 108 -13.40 -7.12 -13.15
C TYR A 108 -12.44 -8.31 -13.29
N ILE A 109 -11.97 -8.52 -14.51
CA ILE A 109 -11.08 -9.61 -14.92
C ILE A 109 -9.91 -8.99 -15.68
N VAL A 110 -8.66 -9.34 -15.31
CA VAL A 110 -7.45 -8.77 -15.96
C VAL A 110 -7.12 -9.49 -17.27
N SER A 111 -7.43 -10.78 -17.37
CA SER A 111 -7.13 -11.62 -18.54
C SER A 111 -8.14 -12.76 -18.67
N GLU A 112 -8.42 -13.18 -19.91
CA GLU A 112 -9.31 -14.30 -20.20
C GLU A 112 -8.86 -15.57 -19.44
N GLY A 113 -9.71 -16.08 -18.55
CA GLY A 113 -9.43 -17.27 -17.73
C GLY A 113 -9.22 -17.01 -16.23
N GLN A 114 -9.20 -15.76 -15.77
CA GLN A 114 -9.25 -15.47 -14.33
C GLN A 114 -10.67 -15.54 -13.77
N GLU A 115 -10.77 -15.93 -12.51
CA GLU A 115 -12.04 -15.96 -11.79
C GLU A 115 -12.46 -14.55 -11.36
N ILE A 116 -13.79 -14.34 -11.25
CA ILE A 116 -14.35 -13.08 -10.79
C ILE A 116 -13.86 -12.79 -9.36
N GLY A 117 -13.37 -11.58 -9.12
CA GLY A 117 -12.87 -11.16 -7.81
C GLY A 117 -11.42 -11.54 -7.51
N GLU A 118 -10.79 -12.37 -8.35
CA GLU A 118 -9.41 -12.82 -8.18
C GLU A 118 -8.41 -11.64 -8.17
N PHE A 119 -8.69 -10.59 -8.96
CA PHE A 119 -7.91 -9.36 -8.97
C PHE A 119 -7.78 -8.74 -7.55
N PHE A 120 -8.89 -8.64 -6.83
CA PHE A 120 -8.92 -8.03 -5.50
C PHE A 120 -8.25 -8.93 -4.46
N LEU A 121 -8.45 -10.25 -4.55
CA LEU A 121 -7.77 -11.24 -3.71
C LEU A 121 -6.25 -11.17 -3.90
N ASN A 122 -5.78 -11.06 -5.15
CA ASN A 122 -4.35 -10.98 -5.47
C ASN A 122 -3.65 -9.78 -4.85
N ILE A 123 -4.33 -8.63 -4.70
CA ILE A 123 -3.80 -7.48 -3.96
C ILE A 123 -3.55 -7.86 -2.49
N ILE A 124 -4.51 -8.54 -1.86
CA ILE A 124 -4.42 -8.96 -0.46
C ILE A 124 -3.34 -10.04 -0.27
N HIS A 125 -3.25 -11.01 -1.18
CA HIS A 125 -2.20 -12.02 -1.15
C HIS A 125 -0.81 -11.40 -1.32
N THR A 126 -0.68 -10.43 -2.22
CA THR A 126 0.57 -9.68 -2.41
C THR A 126 0.91 -8.87 -1.15
N ALA A 127 -0.07 -8.29 -0.46
CA ALA A 127 0.15 -7.59 0.79
C ALA A 127 0.78 -8.49 1.87
N ARG A 128 0.42 -9.77 1.91
CA ARG A 128 0.98 -10.74 2.87
C ARG A 128 2.45 -11.05 2.63
N THR A 129 2.94 -10.89 1.40
CA THR A 129 4.36 -11.13 1.06
C THR A 129 5.23 -9.91 1.33
N VAL A 130 4.64 -8.73 1.57
CA VAL A 130 5.37 -7.53 1.96
C VAL A 130 5.92 -7.69 3.39
N VAL A 131 7.24 -7.79 3.51
CA VAL A 131 7.93 -7.90 4.79
C VAL A 131 8.52 -6.54 5.17
N PHE A 132 8.04 -5.97 6.27
CA PHE A 132 8.69 -4.84 6.90
C PHE A 132 9.77 -5.34 7.86
N VAL A 133 11.02 -4.97 7.58
CA VAL A 133 12.12 -5.19 8.52
C VAL A 133 12.22 -3.95 9.41
N PHE A 134 11.62 -4.02 10.60
CA PHE A 134 11.80 -2.99 11.61
C PHE A 134 13.16 -3.18 12.27
N CYS A 135 14.12 -2.31 11.93
CA CYS A 135 15.35 -2.22 12.69
C CYS A 135 15.00 -1.59 14.06
N LYS A 136 15.06 -2.39 15.13
CA LYS A 136 14.90 -1.90 16.51
C LYS A 136 16.03 -0.90 16.77
N THR A 137 15.73 0.40 16.73
CA THR A 137 16.62 1.40 17.34
C THR A 137 16.63 1.11 18.83
N ARG A 138 17.82 0.82 19.39
CA ARG A 138 18.00 0.65 20.84
C ARG A 138 17.44 1.88 21.58
N PRO A 139 16.87 1.73 22.79
CA PRO A 139 16.51 2.88 23.60
C PRO A 139 17.77 3.75 23.79
N VAL A 140 17.63 5.04 23.52
CA VAL A 140 18.70 6.03 23.69
C VAL A 140 18.95 6.18 25.19
N SER A 141 19.90 5.43 25.74
CA SER A 141 20.49 5.74 27.03
C SER A 141 21.58 6.77 26.82
N SER A 142 21.33 8.00 27.27
CA SER A 142 22.32 9.04 27.61
C SER A 142 23.23 9.54 26.47
N PHE A 143 23.03 10.81 26.13
CA PHE A 143 24.02 11.78 25.63
C PHE A 143 25.19 11.27 24.77
N GLY A 144 25.14 11.61 23.48
CA GLY A 144 26.35 12.06 22.78
C GLY A 144 27.08 11.03 21.92
N GLU A 145 26.41 10.28 21.05
CA GLU A 145 27.05 9.68 19.87
C GLU A 145 25.99 9.43 18.77
N ARG A 146 26.28 9.80 17.52
CA ARG A 146 25.39 9.51 16.38
C ARG A 146 25.44 8.01 16.10
N PRO A 147 24.33 7.26 16.19
CA PRO A 147 24.36 5.84 15.88
C PRO A 147 24.51 5.66 14.36
N THR A 148 25.57 4.97 13.94
CA THR A 148 25.65 4.41 12.59
C THR A 148 24.64 3.26 12.47
N PRO A 149 23.73 3.27 11.48
CA PRO A 149 22.80 2.17 11.29
C PRO A 149 23.56 0.93 10.81
N SER A 150 23.69 -0.08 11.66
CA SER A 150 24.13 -1.42 11.24
C SER A 150 22.92 -2.18 10.72
N CYS A 151 22.63 -2.02 9.42
CA CYS A 151 21.73 -2.93 8.72
C CYS A 151 22.51 -4.20 8.35
N SER A 152 22.26 -5.31 9.03
CA SER A 152 22.68 -6.62 8.52
C SER A 152 21.80 -6.96 7.32
N VAL A 153 22.38 -6.91 6.12
CA VAL A 153 21.80 -7.43 4.89
C VAL A 153 21.58 -8.93 5.11
N LEU A 154 20.33 -9.38 5.12
CA LEU A 154 19.98 -10.79 5.06
C LEU A 154 19.45 -11.11 3.66
N ASP A 155 20.04 -12.16 3.10
CA ASP A 155 20.13 -12.55 1.71
C ASP A 155 18.89 -12.37 0.82
N LYS A 156 19.15 -11.98 -0.43
CA LYS A 156 18.20 -12.07 -1.54
C LYS A 156 17.69 -13.52 -1.66
N PRO A 157 16.42 -13.76 -2.02
CA PRO A 157 15.99 -15.10 -2.42
C PRO A 157 16.82 -15.53 -3.63
N LYS A 158 17.51 -16.67 -3.49
CA LYS A 158 18.15 -17.37 -4.62
C LYS A 158 17.04 -17.88 -5.54
N LEU A 159 17.24 -17.68 -6.85
CA LEU A 159 16.48 -18.34 -7.91
C LEU A 159 16.46 -19.85 -7.72
#